data_AF-R7UR12-F1
#
_entry.id   AF-R7UR12-F1
#
_cell.length_a   1.000
_cell.length_b   1.000
_cell.length_c   1.000
_cell.angle_alpha   90.00
_cell.angle_beta   90.00
_cell.angle_gamma   90.00
#
_symmetry.space_group_name_H-M   'P 1'
#
loop_
_entity.id
_entity.type
_entity.pdbx_description
1 polymer ?
#
loop_
_entity_poly.entity_id
_entity_poly.type
_entity_poly.pdbx_seq_one_letter_code
_entity_poly.pdbx_strand_id
1 'polypeptide(L)'
;MAAAADRKIAEGLEHMRQADKCLKTSVFKWKPDIDGAVSEFSKAAIAFKNAKAHSKATDAYLKAADAQKSAGSFFHAAKSLEAAALIQKETKDFRMATELIETASDLYLQHGVPDTAAICLERAAKMLEPVLPEEAIRMYLKASDVAEMEDKQRQMGEFVGKAGRIFIRIKKYEEAAESIRREIDLYCTMDSHGLINKLVFGLVLIHLSREDYVAADQAFKACCGLPGFADSEEAGPIEALLDAYDQGDEDAARQILLSPLFRYMDNEFAILARDLKIPGGAAKASDGGGGGGGEGRGPVRVDEDEDEYSGGLL
;
A
#
# COMPACT_ATOMS: atom_id res chain seq x y z
N MET A 1 -21.54 20.58 25.63
CA MET A 1 -20.62 20.42 24.48
C MET A 1 -21.05 21.24 23.25
N ALA A 2 -22.33 21.28 22.87
CA ALA A 2 -22.82 22.07 21.72
C ALA A 2 -22.38 23.55 21.73
N ALA A 3 -22.56 24.26 22.85
CA ALA A 3 -22.16 25.67 22.97
C ALA A 3 -20.66 25.94 22.80
N ALA A 4 -19.78 24.94 22.98
CA ALA A 4 -18.35 25.09 22.69
C ALA A 4 -18.05 24.91 21.20
N ALA A 5 -18.70 23.94 20.56
CA ALA A 5 -18.61 23.73 19.11
C ALA A 5 -19.19 24.92 18.34
N ASP A 6 -20.35 25.45 18.74
CA ASP A 6 -20.99 26.60 18.09
C ASP A 6 -20.13 27.86 18.18
N ARG A 7 -19.46 28.08 19.32
CA ARG A 7 -18.49 29.18 19.48
C ARG A 7 -17.31 29.03 18.53
N LYS A 8 -16.76 27.82 18.38
CA LYS A 8 -15.66 27.55 17.46
C LYS A 8 -16.07 27.66 15.98
N ILE A 9 -17.31 27.30 15.65
CA ILE A 9 -17.87 27.53 14.31
C ILE A 9 -18.02 29.02 14.04
N ALA A 10 -18.51 29.81 15.00
CA ALA A 10 -18.63 31.25 14.85
C ALA A 10 -17.27 31.94 14.68
N GLU A 11 -16.27 31.53 15.48
CA GLU A 11 -14.87 31.96 15.35
C GLU A 11 -14.31 31.65 13.96
N GLY A 12 -14.51 30.42 13.47
CA GLY A 12 -14.07 30.04 12.12
C GLY A 12 -14.73 30.87 11.02
N LEU A 13 -16.04 31.14 11.13
CA LEU A 13 -16.76 31.99 10.17
C LEU A 13 -16.27 33.45 10.19
N GLU A 14 -15.86 33.96 11.35
CA GLU A 14 -15.28 35.31 11.44
C GLU A 14 -13.91 35.37 10.75
N HIS A 15 -13.05 34.38 10.97
CA HIS A 15 -11.78 34.26 10.26
C HIS A 15 -11.97 34.15 8.74
N MET A 16 -12.97 33.40 8.26
CA MET A 16 -13.32 33.34 6.83
C MET A 16 -13.66 34.73 6.28
N ARG A 17 -14.47 35.52 7.00
CA ARG A 17 -14.82 36.89 6.59
C ARG A 17 -13.61 37.81 6.59
N GLN A 18 -12.70 37.65 7.54
CA GLN A 18 -11.46 38.42 7.61
C GLN A 18 -10.54 38.07 6.45
N ALA A 19 -10.42 36.79 6.11
CA ALA A 19 -9.68 36.34 4.93
C ALA A 19 -10.24 36.96 3.63
N ASP A 20 -11.57 36.93 3.45
CA ASP A 20 -12.22 37.55 2.29
C ASP A 20 -11.98 39.07 2.22
N LYS A 21 -11.91 39.76 3.37
CA LYS A 21 -11.53 41.18 3.42
C LYS A 21 -10.06 41.39 3.02
N CYS A 22 -9.16 40.51 3.41
CA CYS A 22 -7.75 40.56 2.99
C CYS A 22 -7.60 40.39 1.48
N LEU A 23 -8.44 39.56 0.84
CA LEU A 23 -8.42 39.36 -0.61
C LEU A 23 -9.02 40.54 -1.40
N LYS A 24 -9.89 41.35 -0.80
CA LYS A 24 -10.48 42.52 -1.49
C LYS A 24 -9.45 43.61 -1.73
N THR A 25 -9.50 44.18 -2.94
CA THR A 25 -8.81 45.42 -3.30
C THR A 25 -9.72 46.62 -3.05
N SER A 26 -9.12 47.79 -2.85
CA SER A 26 -9.82 49.06 -2.62
C SER A 26 -9.02 50.20 -3.26
N VAL A 27 -9.58 51.40 -3.32
CA VAL A 27 -8.91 52.61 -3.86
C VAL A 27 -7.57 52.89 -3.16
N PHE A 28 -7.41 52.45 -1.91
CA PHE A 28 -6.17 52.55 -1.14
C PHE A 28 -5.34 51.24 -1.09
N LYS A 29 -5.85 50.13 -1.64
CA LYS A 29 -5.19 48.81 -1.62
C LYS A 29 -5.30 48.15 -3.01
N TRP A 30 -4.24 48.34 -3.79
CA TRP A 30 -4.20 47.98 -5.20
C TRP A 30 -3.82 46.50 -5.43
N LYS A 31 -3.31 45.82 -4.40
CA LYS A 31 -3.00 44.39 -4.42
C LYS A 31 -3.67 43.67 -3.23
N PRO A 32 -4.27 42.49 -3.44
CA PRO A 32 -4.75 41.64 -2.36
C PRO A 32 -3.65 41.32 -1.34
N ASP A 33 -4.02 41.19 -0.07
CA ASP A 33 -3.12 40.69 0.98
C ASP A 33 -3.30 39.18 1.06
N ILE A 34 -2.51 38.46 0.27
CA ILE A 34 -2.60 37.00 0.17
C ILE A 34 -2.12 36.35 1.47
N ASP A 35 -1.01 36.81 2.04
CA ASP A 35 -0.44 36.24 3.26
C ASP A 35 -1.40 36.40 4.45
N GLY A 36 -2.02 37.57 4.58
CA GLY A 36 -3.07 37.81 5.56
C GLY A 36 -4.27 36.89 5.34
N ALA A 37 -4.76 36.76 4.09
CA ALA A 37 -5.89 35.89 3.79
C ALA A 37 -5.61 34.41 4.12
N VAL A 38 -4.44 33.90 3.74
CA VAL A 38 -4.02 32.51 4.00
C VAL A 38 -3.89 32.23 5.49
N SER A 39 -3.33 33.18 6.25
CA SER A 39 -3.24 33.09 7.71
C SER A 39 -4.62 32.98 8.34
N GLU A 40 -5.57 33.82 7.91
CA GLU A 40 -6.94 33.80 8.40
C GLU A 40 -7.70 32.53 7.97
N PHE A 41 -7.56 32.06 6.73
CA PHE A 41 -8.13 30.77 6.30
C PHE A 41 -7.58 29.59 7.12
N SER A 42 -6.29 29.59 7.44
CA SER A 42 -5.67 28.53 8.24
C SER A 42 -6.22 28.51 9.67
N LYS A 43 -6.41 29.69 10.29
CA LYS A 43 -7.06 29.82 11.61
C LYS A 43 -8.51 29.34 11.56
N ALA A 44 -9.24 29.72 10.50
CA ALA A 44 -10.62 29.26 10.28
C ALA A 44 -10.70 27.73 10.21
N ALA A 45 -9.81 27.10 9.43
CA ALA A 45 -9.76 25.66 9.27
C ALA A 45 -9.51 24.94 10.60
N ILE A 46 -8.58 25.44 11.42
CA ILE A 46 -8.30 24.90 12.76
C ILE A 46 -9.52 25.04 13.68
N ALA A 47 -10.18 26.20 13.67
CA ALA A 47 -11.39 26.43 14.47
C ALA A 47 -12.53 25.48 14.05
N PHE A 48 -12.75 25.28 12.75
CA PHE A 48 -13.73 24.32 12.24
C PHE A 48 -13.38 22.88 12.56
N LYS A 49 -12.09 22.49 12.45
CA LYS A 49 -11.62 21.16 12.83
C LYS A 49 -11.88 20.88 14.31
N ASN A 50 -11.58 21.82 15.19
CA ASN A 50 -11.85 21.71 16.64
C ASN A 50 -13.36 21.59 16.96
N ALA A 51 -14.22 22.13 16.10
CA ALA A 51 -15.67 21.98 16.20
C ALA A 51 -16.22 20.71 15.52
N LYS A 52 -15.36 19.86 14.94
CA LYS A 52 -15.75 18.71 14.09
C LYS A 52 -16.56 19.10 12.85
N ALA A 53 -16.49 20.36 12.43
CA ALA A 53 -17.12 20.86 11.22
C ALA A 53 -16.21 20.59 10.00
N HIS A 54 -15.92 19.32 9.72
CA HIS A 54 -14.92 18.87 8.74
C HIS A 54 -15.11 19.48 7.34
N SER A 55 -16.34 19.51 6.82
CA SER A 55 -16.63 20.13 5.51
C SER A 55 -16.22 21.61 5.44
N LYS A 56 -16.46 22.39 6.51
CA LYS A 56 -16.04 23.80 6.57
C LYS A 56 -14.52 23.95 6.73
N ALA A 57 -13.89 23.04 7.46
CA ALA A 57 -12.44 23.02 7.61
C ALA A 57 -11.75 22.74 6.27
N THR A 58 -12.27 21.78 5.50
CA THR A 58 -11.80 21.50 4.13
C THR A 58 -11.96 22.72 3.24
N ASP A 59 -13.15 23.34 3.18
CA ASP A 59 -13.39 24.54 2.35
C ASP A 59 -12.40 25.68 2.68
N ALA A 60 -12.11 25.89 3.96
CA ALA A 60 -11.13 26.88 4.39
C ALA A 60 -9.71 26.56 3.88
N TYR A 61 -9.26 25.30 3.95
CA TYR A 61 -7.96 24.90 3.41
C TYR A 61 -7.89 24.97 1.88
N LEU A 62 -8.99 24.65 1.17
CA LEU A 62 -9.04 24.78 -0.29
C LEU A 62 -8.91 26.24 -0.71
N LYS A 63 -9.60 27.16 -0.03
CA LYS A 63 -9.46 28.60 -0.27
C LYS A 63 -8.06 29.11 0.04
N ALA A 64 -7.43 28.60 1.10
CA ALA A 64 -6.03 28.90 1.39
C ALA A 64 -5.11 28.42 0.25
N ALA A 65 -5.31 27.19 -0.23
CA ALA A 65 -4.54 26.62 -1.33
C ALA A 65 -4.71 27.41 -2.63
N ASP A 66 -5.93 27.81 -2.98
CA ASP A 66 -6.22 28.61 -4.17
C ASP A 66 -5.57 29.99 -4.08
N ALA A 67 -5.65 30.65 -2.92
CA ALA A 67 -4.99 31.94 -2.69
C ALA A 67 -3.46 31.79 -2.84
N GLN A 68 -2.85 30.78 -2.23
CA GLN A 68 -1.42 30.49 -2.33
C GLN A 68 -0.99 30.18 -3.78
N LYS A 69 -1.78 29.38 -4.50
CA LYS A 69 -1.54 29.03 -5.89
C LYS A 69 -1.61 30.27 -6.79
N SER A 70 -2.61 31.14 -6.59
CA SER A 70 -2.76 32.38 -7.36
C SER A 70 -1.59 33.35 -7.15
N ALA A 71 -0.92 33.28 -5.99
CA ALA A 71 0.28 34.06 -5.69
C ALA A 71 1.59 33.37 -6.15
N GLY A 72 1.52 32.21 -6.79
CA GLY A 72 2.70 31.44 -7.22
C GLY A 72 3.40 30.65 -6.10
N SER A 73 2.79 30.56 -4.92
CA SER A 73 3.34 29.83 -3.76
C SER A 73 2.91 28.36 -3.79
N PHE A 74 3.38 27.62 -4.80
CA PHE A 74 2.93 26.24 -5.06
C PHE A 74 3.21 25.26 -3.92
N PHE A 75 4.36 25.37 -3.25
CA PHE A 75 4.71 24.53 -2.10
C PHE A 75 3.69 24.67 -0.96
N HIS A 76 3.34 25.91 -0.60
CA HIS A 76 2.40 26.16 0.48
C HIS A 76 0.97 25.79 0.09
N ALA A 77 0.60 25.99 -1.18
CA ALA A 77 -0.67 25.51 -1.72
C ALA A 77 -0.80 23.99 -1.59
N ALA A 78 0.24 23.24 -1.96
CA ALA A 78 0.29 21.80 -1.79
C ALA A 78 0.15 21.38 -0.30
N LYS A 79 0.81 22.09 0.63
CA LYS A 79 0.66 21.85 2.07
C LYS A 79 -0.77 22.04 2.57
N SER A 80 -1.47 23.07 2.08
CA SER A 80 -2.88 23.30 2.40
C SER A 80 -3.78 22.19 1.86
N LEU A 81 -3.51 21.68 0.65
CA LEU A 81 -4.22 20.53 0.10
C LEU A 81 -3.96 19.24 0.90
N GLU A 82 -2.72 18.99 1.33
CA GLU A 82 -2.40 17.87 2.23
C GLU A 82 -3.20 17.97 3.55
N ALA A 83 -3.32 19.16 4.12
CA ALA A 83 -4.11 19.39 5.33
C ALA A 83 -5.61 19.11 5.11
N ALA A 84 -6.16 19.53 3.96
CA ALA A 84 -7.51 19.20 3.55
C ALA A 84 -7.71 17.68 3.36
N ALA A 85 -6.76 17.00 2.72
CA ALA A 85 -6.81 15.54 2.51
C ALA A 85 -6.81 14.77 3.84
N LEU A 86 -6.06 15.22 4.85
CA LEU A 86 -6.09 14.63 6.19
C LEU A 86 -7.46 14.76 6.87
N ILE A 87 -8.18 15.86 6.65
CA ILE A 87 -9.56 16.00 7.14
C ILE A 87 -10.50 15.03 6.41
N GLN A 88 -10.32 14.84 5.10
CA GLN A 88 -11.12 13.88 4.34
C GLN A 88 -10.86 12.44 4.75
N LYS A 89 -9.61 12.11 5.11
CA LYS A 89 -9.29 10.84 5.78
C LYS A 89 -10.08 10.65 7.08
N GLU A 90 -10.16 11.67 7.94
CA GLU A 90 -10.90 11.59 9.21
C GLU A 90 -12.41 11.35 9.00
N THR A 91 -12.97 11.85 7.89
CA THR A 91 -14.38 11.64 7.53
C THR A 91 -14.62 10.39 6.67
N LYS A 92 -13.57 9.63 6.36
CA LYS A 92 -13.57 8.43 5.50
C LYS A 92 -13.92 8.72 4.04
N ASP A 93 -13.83 9.97 3.58
CA ASP A 93 -13.89 10.31 2.16
C ASP A 93 -12.52 10.13 1.50
N PHE A 94 -12.14 8.87 1.31
CA PHE A 94 -10.84 8.52 0.74
C PHE A 94 -10.69 8.97 -0.71
N ARG A 95 -11.79 9.08 -1.48
CA ARG A 95 -11.75 9.53 -2.87
C ARG A 95 -11.31 10.99 -2.96
N MET A 96 -11.99 11.86 -2.21
CA MET A 96 -11.61 13.28 -2.17
C MET A 96 -10.20 13.46 -1.59
N ALA A 97 -9.81 12.68 -0.58
CA ALA A 97 -8.44 12.72 -0.06
C ALA A 97 -7.39 12.42 -1.14
N THR A 98 -7.63 11.43 -1.99
CA THR A 98 -6.72 11.06 -3.09
C THR A 98 -6.62 12.17 -4.13
N GLU A 99 -7.74 12.73 -4.60
CA GLU A 99 -7.74 13.83 -5.59
C GLU A 99 -6.95 15.06 -5.09
N LEU A 100 -7.09 15.37 -3.80
CA LEU A 100 -6.35 16.46 -3.16
C LEU A 100 -4.85 16.19 -3.10
N ILE A 101 -4.45 14.95 -2.78
CA ILE A 101 -3.03 14.55 -2.74
C ILE A 101 -2.44 14.51 -4.15
N GLU A 102 -3.16 14.01 -5.15
CA GLU A 102 -2.70 14.06 -6.54
C GLU A 102 -2.43 15.50 -6.97
N THR A 103 -3.37 16.42 -6.68
CA THR A 103 -3.20 17.85 -6.97
C THR A 103 -2.02 18.44 -6.20
N ALA A 104 -1.83 18.06 -4.93
CA ALA A 104 -0.68 18.49 -4.13
C ALA A 104 0.65 17.98 -4.72
N SER A 105 0.70 16.73 -5.19
CA SER A 105 1.87 16.15 -5.84
C SER A 105 2.26 16.92 -7.10
N ASP A 106 1.28 17.30 -7.93
CA ASP A 106 1.52 18.07 -9.15
C ASP A 106 2.04 19.47 -8.85
N LEU A 107 1.58 20.09 -7.75
CA LEU A 107 2.09 21.37 -7.27
C LEU A 107 3.53 21.27 -6.72
N TYR A 108 3.88 20.17 -6.04
CA TYR A 108 5.26 19.93 -5.62
C TYR A 108 6.20 19.74 -6.81
N LEU A 109 5.76 19.04 -7.85
CA LEU A 109 6.51 18.89 -9.10
C LEU A 109 6.70 20.26 -9.78
N GLN A 110 5.63 21.06 -9.91
CA GLN A 110 5.72 22.41 -10.47
C GLN A 110 6.62 23.35 -9.65
N HIS A 111 6.70 23.15 -8.34
CA HIS A 111 7.62 23.90 -7.48
C HIS A 111 9.08 23.45 -7.62
N GLY A 112 9.35 22.27 -8.18
CA GLY A 112 10.69 21.70 -8.32
C GLY A 112 11.16 20.90 -7.10
N VAL A 113 10.25 20.28 -6.35
CA VAL A 113 10.59 19.39 -5.21
C VAL A 113 9.99 17.99 -5.39
N PRO A 114 10.44 17.22 -6.41
CA PRO A 114 9.88 15.91 -6.76
C PRO A 114 9.97 14.89 -5.63
N ASP A 115 11.00 14.93 -4.79
CA ASP A 115 11.09 14.10 -3.57
C ASP A 115 9.90 14.29 -2.64
N THR A 116 9.44 15.53 -2.48
CA THR A 116 8.26 15.82 -1.65
C THR A 116 6.99 15.31 -2.31
N ALA A 117 6.91 15.37 -3.65
CA ALA A 117 5.79 14.81 -4.41
C ALA A 117 5.69 13.29 -4.22
N ALA A 118 6.80 12.56 -4.37
CA ALA A 118 6.85 11.11 -4.18
C ALA A 118 6.48 10.69 -2.74
N ILE A 119 7.00 11.39 -1.72
CA ILE A 119 6.63 11.15 -0.31
C ILE A 119 5.14 11.42 -0.07
N CYS A 120 4.57 12.45 -0.70
CA CYS A 120 3.16 12.77 -0.60
C CYS A 120 2.29 11.63 -1.16
N LEU A 121 2.64 11.13 -2.35
CA LEU A 121 1.97 10.00 -3.00
C LEU A 121 2.11 8.70 -2.20
N GLU A 122 3.29 8.40 -1.66
CA GLU A 122 3.50 7.23 -0.81
C GLU A 122 2.59 7.26 0.44
N ARG A 123 2.45 8.44 1.07
CA ARG A 123 1.58 8.59 2.24
C ARG A 123 0.11 8.36 1.89
N ALA A 124 -0.34 8.82 0.71
CA ALA A 124 -1.67 8.51 0.20
C ALA A 124 -1.85 7.01 0.00
N ALA A 125 -0.90 6.37 -0.66
CA ALA A 125 -0.94 4.95 -0.95
C ALA A 125 -1.09 4.11 0.34
N LYS A 126 -0.26 4.36 1.36
CA LYS A 126 -0.34 3.67 2.66
C LYS A 126 -1.67 3.85 3.38
N MET A 127 -2.31 5.01 3.22
CA MET A 127 -3.65 5.26 3.77
C MET A 127 -4.73 4.46 3.04
N LEU A 128 -4.57 4.26 1.72
CA LEU A 128 -5.54 3.61 0.85
C LEU A 128 -5.42 2.10 0.87
N GLU A 129 -4.24 1.53 1.14
CA GLU A 129 -3.98 0.08 1.19
C GLU A 129 -5.08 -0.77 1.85
N PRO A 130 -5.59 -0.43 3.06
CA PRO A 130 -6.61 -1.25 3.73
C PRO A 130 -8.04 -1.03 3.22
N VAL A 131 -8.31 0.01 2.42
CA VAL A 131 -9.69 0.40 2.04
C VAL A 131 -9.92 0.37 0.52
N LEU A 132 -8.97 0.88 -0.26
CA LEU A 132 -9.01 1.02 -1.72
C LEU A 132 -7.66 0.59 -2.32
N PRO A 133 -7.36 -0.72 -2.35
CA PRO A 133 -6.05 -1.23 -2.76
C PRO A 133 -5.68 -0.87 -4.20
N GLU A 134 -6.63 -0.82 -5.14
CA GLU A 134 -6.39 -0.40 -6.52
C GLU A 134 -5.97 1.07 -6.63
N GLU A 135 -6.53 1.94 -5.79
CA GLU A 135 -6.14 3.35 -5.74
C GLU A 135 -4.76 3.50 -5.09
N ALA A 136 -4.44 2.67 -4.08
CA ALA A 136 -3.10 2.63 -3.49
C ALA A 136 -2.04 2.23 -4.51
N ILE A 137 -2.33 1.23 -5.36
CA ILE A 137 -1.48 0.85 -6.50
C ILE A 137 -1.26 2.05 -7.42
N ARG A 138 -2.32 2.77 -7.82
CA ARG A 138 -2.18 3.97 -8.68
C ARG A 138 -1.25 4.99 -8.05
N MET A 139 -1.36 5.22 -6.74
CA MET A 139 -0.50 6.17 -6.02
C MET A 139 0.96 5.73 -6.00
N TYR A 140 1.23 4.45 -5.74
CA TYR A 140 2.59 3.91 -5.79
C TYR A 140 3.21 3.99 -7.19
N LEU A 141 2.45 3.64 -8.23
CA LEU A 141 2.95 3.74 -9.60
C LEU A 141 3.21 5.19 -10.01
N LYS A 142 2.34 6.13 -9.64
CA LYS A 142 2.60 7.57 -9.86
C LYS A 142 3.86 8.04 -9.10
N ALA A 143 4.10 7.53 -7.89
CA ALA A 143 5.33 7.82 -7.14
C ALA A 143 6.58 7.23 -7.83
N SER A 144 6.46 6.04 -8.43
CA SER A 144 7.49 5.45 -9.28
C SER A 144 7.79 6.30 -10.50
N ASP A 145 6.78 6.83 -11.19
CA ASP A 145 6.97 7.70 -12.34
C ASP A 145 7.74 8.98 -11.96
N VAL A 146 7.44 9.55 -10.78
CA VAL A 146 8.20 10.70 -10.24
C VAL A 146 9.65 10.32 -9.95
N ALA A 147 9.89 9.15 -9.36
CA ALA A 147 11.23 8.65 -9.11
C ALA A 147 12.01 8.38 -10.42
N GLU A 148 11.32 7.92 -11.47
CA GLU A 148 11.88 7.68 -12.80
C GLU A 148 12.35 8.97 -13.47
N MET A 149 11.55 10.03 -13.39
CA MET A 149 11.94 11.36 -13.90
C MET A 149 13.23 11.89 -13.26
N GLU A 150 13.50 11.49 -12.01
CA GLU A 150 14.66 11.90 -11.24
C GLU A 150 15.81 10.86 -11.25
N ASP A 151 15.70 9.81 -12.07
CA ASP A 151 16.65 8.68 -12.17
C ASP A 151 16.95 7.99 -10.82
N LYS A 152 15.93 7.90 -9.95
CA LYS A 152 16.04 7.29 -8.61
C LYS A 152 15.65 5.81 -8.65
N GLN A 153 16.47 4.99 -9.31
CA GLN A 153 16.24 3.55 -9.53
C GLN A 153 15.83 2.78 -8.27
N ARG A 154 16.46 3.08 -7.12
CA ARG A 154 16.12 2.45 -5.84
C ARG A 154 14.69 2.77 -5.39
N GLN A 155 14.28 4.05 -5.48
CA GLN A 155 12.92 4.44 -5.10
C GLN A 155 11.88 3.88 -6.06
N MET A 156 12.19 3.83 -7.36
CA MET A 156 11.34 3.17 -8.35
C MET A 156 11.09 1.71 -7.98
N GLY A 157 12.16 0.95 -7.69
CA GLY A 157 12.07 -0.45 -7.28
C GLY A 157 11.23 -0.64 -6.02
N GLU A 158 11.42 0.22 -5.01
CA GLU A 158 10.62 0.20 -3.77
C GLU A 158 9.12 0.47 -4.02
N PHE A 159 8.77 1.41 -4.91
CA PHE A 159 7.37 1.75 -5.20
C PHE A 159 6.67 0.70 -6.08
N VAL A 160 7.32 0.27 -7.17
CA VAL A 160 6.84 -0.83 -8.02
C VAL A 160 6.68 -2.10 -7.18
N GLY A 161 7.64 -2.36 -6.30
CA GLY A 161 7.57 -3.47 -5.39
C GLY A 161 6.35 -3.43 -4.48
N LYS A 162 6.08 -2.30 -3.82
CA LYS A 162 4.87 -2.13 -2.98
C LYS A 162 3.59 -2.36 -3.78
N ALA A 163 3.50 -1.84 -5.01
CA ALA A 163 2.37 -2.10 -5.90
C ALA A 163 2.22 -3.60 -6.22
N GLY A 164 3.32 -4.30 -6.53
CA GLY A 164 3.36 -5.74 -6.76
C GLY A 164 2.79 -6.56 -5.61
N ARG A 165 3.15 -6.23 -4.36
CA ARG A 165 2.59 -6.92 -3.18
C ARG A 165 1.08 -6.69 -3.04
N ILE A 166 0.59 -5.48 -3.35
CA ILE A 166 -0.86 -5.22 -3.32
C ILE A 166 -1.58 -6.00 -4.42
N PHE A 167 -1.02 -6.08 -5.64
CA PHE A 167 -1.58 -6.90 -6.72
C PHE A 167 -1.73 -8.37 -6.31
N ILE A 168 -0.75 -8.94 -5.61
CA ILE A 168 -0.85 -10.30 -5.03
C ILE A 168 -2.03 -10.40 -4.06
N ARG A 169 -2.17 -9.43 -3.14
CA ARG A 169 -3.23 -9.40 -2.13
C ARG A 169 -4.63 -9.36 -2.75
N ILE A 170 -4.80 -8.64 -3.86
CA ILE A 170 -6.07 -8.57 -4.61
C ILE A 170 -6.19 -9.62 -5.71
N LYS A 171 -5.27 -10.60 -5.76
CA LYS A 171 -5.25 -11.74 -6.71
C LYS A 171 -5.17 -11.35 -8.19
N LYS A 172 -4.58 -10.19 -8.50
CA LYS A 172 -4.25 -9.74 -9.85
C LYS A 172 -2.85 -10.22 -10.22
N TYR A 173 -2.74 -11.51 -10.50
CA TYR A 173 -1.45 -12.19 -10.59
C TYR A 173 -0.63 -11.84 -11.85
N GLU A 174 -1.27 -11.44 -12.95
CA GLU A 174 -0.52 -11.00 -14.13
C GLU A 174 0.18 -9.66 -13.85
N GLU A 175 -0.57 -8.68 -13.35
CA GLU A 175 -0.04 -7.37 -12.99
C GLU A 175 0.98 -7.45 -11.84
N ALA A 176 0.79 -8.40 -10.92
CA ALA A 176 1.78 -8.72 -9.90
C ALA A 176 3.09 -9.23 -10.53
N ALA A 177 3.02 -10.22 -11.44
CA ALA A 177 4.19 -10.77 -12.10
C ALA A 177 4.95 -9.70 -12.92
N GLU A 178 4.23 -8.83 -13.63
CA GLU A 178 4.82 -7.68 -14.33
C GLU A 178 5.54 -6.72 -13.38
N SER A 179 4.91 -6.41 -12.25
CA SER A 179 5.51 -5.53 -11.23
C SER A 179 6.77 -6.14 -10.62
N ILE A 180 6.75 -7.43 -10.27
CA ILE A 180 7.92 -8.13 -9.71
C ILE A 180 9.03 -8.25 -10.74
N ARG A 181 8.73 -8.51 -12.02
CA ARG A 181 9.74 -8.51 -13.09
C ARG A 181 10.40 -7.13 -13.23
N ARG A 182 9.61 -6.06 -13.26
CA ARG A 182 10.14 -4.69 -13.31
C ARG A 182 10.99 -4.37 -12.08
N GLU A 183 10.60 -4.84 -10.89
CA GLU A 183 11.40 -4.68 -9.66
C GLU A 183 12.74 -5.43 -9.76
N ILE A 184 12.76 -6.67 -10.29
CA ILE A 184 13.98 -7.43 -10.56
C ILE A 184 14.91 -6.65 -11.50
N ASP A 185 14.38 -6.19 -12.64
CA ASP A 185 15.18 -5.45 -13.63
C ASP A 185 15.83 -4.19 -13.01
N LEU A 186 15.07 -3.45 -12.19
CA LEU A 186 15.58 -2.27 -11.49
C LEU A 186 16.70 -2.65 -10.51
N TYR A 187 16.56 -3.72 -9.72
CA TYR A 187 17.62 -4.18 -8.82
C TYR A 187 18.83 -4.79 -9.53
N CYS A 188 18.66 -5.35 -10.73
CA CYS A 188 19.77 -5.78 -11.57
C CYS A 188 20.66 -4.59 -11.98
N THR A 189 20.07 -3.44 -12.31
CA THR A 189 20.86 -2.24 -12.63
C THR A 189 21.67 -1.69 -11.45
N MET A 190 21.32 -2.09 -10.23
CA MET A 190 21.94 -1.63 -8.97
C MET A 190 22.87 -2.68 -8.33
N ASP A 191 23.16 -3.80 -8.99
CA ASP A 191 23.95 -4.93 -8.45
C ASP A 191 23.46 -5.43 -7.06
N SER A 192 22.15 -5.34 -6.81
CA SER A 192 21.53 -5.70 -5.52
C SER A 192 21.09 -7.18 -5.50
N HIS A 193 22.03 -8.09 -5.70
CA HIS A 193 21.79 -9.52 -5.92
C HIS A 193 20.96 -10.21 -4.84
N GLY A 194 21.16 -9.89 -3.55
CA GLY A 194 20.42 -10.52 -2.46
C GLY A 194 18.91 -10.22 -2.43
N LEU A 195 18.48 -9.09 -3.02
CA LEU A 195 17.05 -8.76 -3.14
C LEU A 195 16.42 -9.50 -4.32
N ILE A 196 17.17 -9.67 -5.41
CA ILE A 196 16.73 -10.33 -6.63
C ILE A 196 16.33 -11.77 -6.33
N ASN A 197 17.14 -12.54 -5.61
CA ASN A 197 16.91 -13.97 -5.39
C ASN A 197 15.53 -14.25 -4.77
N LYS A 198 15.11 -13.44 -3.79
CA LYS A 198 13.79 -13.56 -3.14
C LYS A 198 12.64 -13.20 -4.07
N LEU A 199 12.85 -12.21 -4.94
CA LEU A 199 11.85 -11.79 -5.92
C LEU A 199 11.64 -12.86 -7.00
N VAL A 200 12.70 -13.58 -7.41
CA VAL A 200 12.57 -14.69 -8.37
C VAL A 200 11.65 -15.77 -7.83
N PHE A 201 11.82 -16.16 -6.56
CA PHE A 201 10.91 -17.12 -5.97
C PHE A 201 9.47 -16.59 -5.88
N GLY A 202 9.29 -15.33 -5.47
CA GLY A 202 7.99 -14.68 -5.50
C GLY A 202 7.33 -14.73 -6.87
N LEU A 203 8.10 -14.48 -7.94
CA LEU A 203 7.63 -14.56 -9.33
C LEU A 203 7.21 -15.98 -9.73
N VAL A 204 8.01 -17.00 -9.37
CA VAL A 204 7.66 -18.41 -9.58
C VAL A 204 6.37 -18.76 -8.85
N LEU A 205 6.23 -18.38 -7.57
CA LEU A 205 5.01 -18.62 -6.80
C LEU A 205 3.77 -17.96 -7.42
N ILE A 206 3.91 -16.74 -7.96
CA ILE A 206 2.81 -16.05 -8.65
C ILE A 206 2.34 -16.87 -9.87
N HIS A 207 3.27 -17.37 -10.69
CA HIS A 207 2.93 -18.17 -11.87
C HIS A 207 2.34 -19.55 -11.50
N LEU A 208 2.91 -20.23 -10.50
CA LEU A 208 2.34 -21.49 -10.00
C LEU A 208 0.95 -21.30 -9.36
N SER A 209 0.71 -20.16 -8.71
CA SER A 209 -0.62 -19.80 -8.15
C SER A 209 -1.67 -19.54 -9.23
N ARG A 210 -1.24 -19.27 -10.47
CA ARG A 210 -2.09 -19.19 -11.66
C ARG A 210 -2.27 -20.55 -12.35
N GLU A 211 -1.68 -21.61 -11.80
CA GLU A 211 -1.65 -22.95 -12.41
C GLU A 211 -0.94 -22.93 -13.79
N ASP A 212 -0.02 -21.99 -14.00
CA ASP A 212 0.76 -21.82 -15.23
C ASP A 212 2.22 -22.23 -15.01
N TYR A 213 2.45 -23.55 -15.06
CA TYR A 213 3.77 -24.14 -14.89
C TYR A 213 4.76 -23.66 -15.96
N VAL A 214 4.32 -23.53 -17.21
CA VAL A 214 5.18 -23.13 -18.32
C VAL A 214 5.71 -21.71 -18.10
N ALA A 215 4.86 -20.78 -17.66
CA ALA A 215 5.32 -19.44 -17.32
C ALA A 215 6.24 -19.42 -16.09
N ALA A 216 5.99 -20.27 -15.10
CA ALA A 216 6.85 -20.38 -13.91
C ALA A 216 8.26 -20.87 -14.26
N ASP A 217 8.36 -21.95 -15.04
CA ASP A 217 9.61 -22.53 -15.53
C ASP A 217 10.38 -21.55 -16.43
N GLN A 218 9.69 -20.86 -17.34
CA GLN A 218 10.30 -19.83 -18.18
C GLN A 218 10.84 -18.65 -17.36
N ALA A 219 10.08 -18.18 -16.37
CA ALA A 219 10.52 -17.11 -15.48
C ALA A 219 11.77 -17.52 -14.69
N PHE A 220 11.78 -18.72 -14.12
CA PHE A 220 12.95 -19.26 -13.42
C PHE A 220 14.19 -19.33 -14.33
N LYS A 221 14.04 -19.92 -15.53
CA LYS A 221 15.13 -20.03 -16.51
C LYS A 221 15.67 -18.68 -16.96
N ALA A 222 14.80 -17.68 -17.17
CA ALA A 222 15.23 -16.33 -17.48
C ALA A 222 16.06 -15.74 -16.33
N CYS A 223 15.64 -15.97 -15.07
CA CYS A 223 16.35 -15.50 -13.89
C CYS A 223 17.68 -16.24 -13.65
N CYS A 224 17.84 -17.50 -14.07
CA CYS A 224 19.13 -18.21 -14.08
C CYS A 224 20.20 -17.54 -14.94
N GLY A 225 19.80 -16.71 -15.92
CA GLY A 225 20.72 -15.88 -16.69
C GLY A 225 21.25 -14.65 -15.93
N LEU A 226 20.68 -14.32 -14.76
CA LEU A 226 21.09 -13.15 -13.98
C LEU A 226 22.41 -13.41 -13.24
N PRO A 227 23.33 -12.44 -13.19
CA PRO A 227 24.60 -12.60 -12.49
C PRO A 227 24.40 -12.99 -11.01
N GLY A 228 24.99 -14.12 -10.62
CA GLY A 228 25.00 -14.61 -9.24
C GLY A 228 23.74 -15.33 -8.75
N PHE A 229 22.66 -15.40 -9.55
CA PHE A 229 21.45 -16.11 -9.14
C PHE A 229 21.61 -17.63 -9.25
N ALA A 230 22.20 -18.14 -10.33
CA ALA A 230 22.38 -19.59 -10.52
C ALA A 230 23.23 -20.26 -9.42
N ASP A 231 24.18 -19.52 -8.85
CA ASP A 231 25.03 -19.98 -7.74
C ASP A 231 24.43 -19.69 -6.35
N SER A 232 23.20 -19.17 -6.29
CA SER A 232 22.56 -18.78 -5.03
C SER A 232 21.95 -19.97 -4.29
N GLU A 233 21.78 -19.81 -2.98
CA GLU A 233 21.14 -20.83 -2.14
C GLU A 233 19.66 -21.04 -2.48
N GLU A 234 19.03 -20.07 -3.15
CA GLU A 234 17.64 -20.11 -3.57
C GLU A 234 17.41 -20.91 -4.86
N ALA A 235 18.36 -20.92 -5.81
CA ALA A 235 18.13 -21.50 -7.14
C ALA A 235 17.75 -22.99 -7.10
N GLY A 236 18.50 -23.80 -6.35
CA GLY A 236 18.25 -25.25 -6.23
C GLY A 236 16.88 -25.58 -5.62
N PRO A 237 16.50 -24.99 -4.47
CA PRO A 237 15.17 -25.16 -3.89
C PRO A 237 14.02 -24.71 -4.81
N ILE A 238 14.21 -23.66 -5.62
CA ILE A 238 13.19 -23.21 -6.60
C ILE A 238 13.03 -24.24 -7.73
N GLU A 239 14.14 -24.75 -8.27
CA GLU A 239 14.14 -25.80 -9.28
C GLU A 239 13.45 -27.07 -8.77
N ALA A 240 13.81 -27.52 -7.56
CA ALA A 240 13.18 -28.66 -6.92
C ALA A 240 11.67 -28.47 -6.67
N LEU A 241 11.22 -27.24 -6.41
CA LEU A 241 9.79 -26.93 -6.29
C LEU A 241 9.07 -27.09 -7.63
N LEU A 242 9.67 -26.60 -8.72
CA LEU A 242 9.12 -26.75 -10.07
C LEU A 242 9.00 -28.24 -10.45
N ASP A 243 10.05 -29.03 -10.20
CA ASP A 243 10.05 -30.47 -10.45
C ASP A 243 8.95 -31.20 -9.65
N ALA A 244 8.81 -30.88 -8.36
CA ALA A 244 7.78 -31.47 -7.51
C ALA A 244 6.37 -31.07 -7.98
N TYR A 245 6.20 -29.83 -8.44
CA TYR A 245 4.93 -29.33 -8.98
C TYR A 245 4.54 -30.06 -10.28
N ASP A 246 5.49 -30.24 -11.21
CA ASP A 246 5.26 -30.93 -12.49
C ASP A 246 4.93 -32.41 -12.28
N GLN A 247 5.60 -33.06 -11.32
CA GLN A 247 5.36 -34.46 -10.96
C GLN A 247 4.09 -34.67 -10.12
N GLY A 248 3.49 -33.59 -9.61
CA GLY A 248 2.37 -33.64 -8.68
C GLY A 248 2.71 -34.24 -7.32
N ASP A 249 3.97 -34.15 -6.90
CA ASP A 249 4.45 -34.60 -5.59
C ASP A 249 4.17 -33.52 -4.54
N GLU A 250 2.97 -33.58 -3.94
CA GLU A 250 2.57 -32.61 -2.93
C GLU A 250 3.47 -32.64 -1.69
N ASP A 251 3.91 -33.82 -1.25
CA ASP A 251 4.73 -33.94 -0.04
C ASP A 251 6.10 -33.27 -0.23
N ALA A 252 6.74 -33.50 -1.37
CA ALA A 252 8.02 -32.86 -1.71
C ALA A 252 7.88 -31.34 -1.84
N ALA A 253 6.87 -30.86 -2.57
CA ALA A 253 6.65 -29.43 -2.75
C ALA A 253 6.35 -28.73 -1.40
N ARG A 254 5.55 -29.35 -0.51
CA ARG A 254 5.24 -28.81 0.82
C ARG A 254 6.48 -28.73 1.71
N GLN A 255 7.36 -29.72 1.68
CA GLN A 255 8.61 -29.68 2.43
C GLN A 255 9.49 -28.51 2.01
N ILE A 256 9.58 -28.25 0.70
CA ILE A 256 10.35 -27.13 0.15
C ILE A 256 9.74 -25.80 0.60
N LEU A 257 8.43 -25.60 0.40
CA LEU A 257 7.70 -24.37 0.76
C LEU A 257 7.78 -24.02 2.25
N LEU A 258 7.98 -25.02 3.12
CA LEU A 258 8.11 -24.83 4.58
C LEU A 258 9.55 -24.57 5.04
N SER A 259 10.54 -24.62 4.13
CA SER A 259 11.93 -24.41 4.48
C SER A 259 12.18 -22.97 4.99
N PRO A 260 13.18 -22.76 5.87
CA PRO A 260 13.48 -21.44 6.44
C PRO A 260 13.76 -20.37 5.36
N LEU A 261 14.36 -20.78 4.25
CA LEU A 261 14.71 -19.92 3.13
C LEU A 261 13.49 -19.19 2.55
N PHE A 262 12.33 -19.85 2.52
CA PHE A 262 11.07 -19.27 2.03
C PHE A 262 10.16 -18.74 3.14
N ARG A 263 10.40 -19.13 4.39
CA ARG A 263 9.62 -18.64 5.54
C ARG A 263 9.96 -17.19 5.94
N TYR A 264 11.17 -16.72 5.64
CA TYR A 264 11.63 -15.35 5.95
C TYR A 264 11.41 -14.33 4.81
N MET A 265 10.40 -14.58 3.98
CA MET A 265 10.04 -13.69 2.88
C MET A 265 8.96 -12.68 3.24
N ASP A 266 8.68 -11.76 2.31
CA ASP A 266 7.52 -10.88 2.38
C ASP A 266 6.24 -11.69 2.64
N ASN A 267 5.38 -11.14 3.48
CA ASN A 267 4.16 -11.80 3.95
C ASN A 267 3.27 -12.25 2.78
N GLU A 268 3.19 -11.46 1.71
CA GLU A 268 2.42 -11.77 0.51
C GLU A 268 2.94 -13.03 -0.22
N PHE A 269 4.26 -13.21 -0.33
CA PHE A 269 4.82 -14.42 -0.92
C PHE A 269 4.65 -15.63 0.00
N ALA A 270 4.75 -15.45 1.31
CA ALA A 270 4.48 -16.53 2.27
C ALA A 270 3.01 -17.00 2.20
N ILE A 271 2.06 -16.08 1.99
CA ILE A 271 0.65 -16.42 1.77
C ILE A 271 0.49 -17.23 0.48
N LEU A 272 1.12 -16.82 -0.62
CA LEU A 272 1.10 -17.59 -1.87
C LEU A 272 1.67 -19.00 -1.68
N ALA A 273 2.82 -19.14 -1.04
CA ALA A 273 3.44 -20.42 -0.75
C ALA A 273 2.54 -21.34 0.07
N ARG A 274 1.87 -20.81 1.09
CA ARG A 274 0.92 -21.56 1.92
C ARG A 274 -0.29 -22.04 1.11
N ASP A 275 -0.88 -21.14 0.33
CA ASP A 275 -2.14 -21.37 -0.39
C ASP A 275 -1.94 -22.07 -1.75
N LEU A 276 -0.67 -22.33 -2.13
CA LEU A 276 -0.35 -22.98 -3.40
C LEU A 276 -1.02 -24.35 -3.51
N LYS A 277 -1.68 -24.56 -4.65
CA LYS A 277 -2.27 -25.84 -5.02
C LYS A 277 -1.30 -26.61 -5.89
N ILE A 278 -0.98 -27.84 -5.50
CA ILE A 278 -0.12 -28.73 -6.29
C ILE A 278 -1.03 -29.68 -7.10
N PRO A 279 -0.86 -29.76 -8.42
CA PRO A 279 -1.61 -30.68 -9.27
C PRO A 279 -1.48 -32.13 -8.74
N GLY A 280 -2.58 -32.87 -8.64
CA GLY A 280 -2.57 -34.28 -8.22
C GLY A 280 -2.76 -34.57 -6.72
N GLY A 281 -2.72 -33.57 -5.83
CA GLY A 281 -2.87 -33.73 -4.37
C GLY A 281 -4.23 -34.25 -3.89
N ALA A 282 -5.28 -34.18 -4.72
CA ALA A 282 -6.64 -34.59 -4.33
C ALA A 282 -6.90 -36.12 -4.40
N ALA A 283 -5.93 -36.94 -4.83
CA ALA A 283 -6.16 -38.36 -5.11
C ALA A 283 -5.78 -39.35 -3.98
N LYS A 284 -5.32 -38.88 -2.81
CA LYS A 284 -4.98 -39.76 -1.66
C LYS A 284 -5.81 -39.47 -0.41
N ALA A 285 -7.13 -39.52 -0.53
CA ALA A 285 -8.01 -39.59 0.63
C ALA A 285 -9.29 -40.41 0.34
N SER A 286 -9.13 -41.71 0.04
CA SER A 286 -10.05 -42.79 0.45
C SER A 286 -9.67 -44.11 -0.22
N ASP A 287 -8.71 -44.82 0.34
CA ASP A 287 -8.74 -46.28 0.30
C ASP A 287 -8.26 -46.84 1.64
N GLY A 288 -9.17 -46.79 2.62
CA GLY A 288 -9.02 -47.38 3.94
C GLY A 288 -9.85 -48.66 4.03
N GLY A 289 -9.58 -49.62 3.16
CA GLY A 289 -10.20 -50.95 3.17
C GLY A 289 -9.47 -51.94 4.08
N GLY A 290 -9.97 -52.13 5.31
CA GLY A 290 -10.20 -53.46 5.88
C GLY A 290 -9.11 -54.18 6.71
N GLY A 291 -9.43 -54.35 8.01
CA GLY A 291 -9.10 -55.53 8.84
C GLY A 291 -7.99 -55.34 9.86
N GLY A 292 -8.13 -55.64 11.16
CA GLY A 292 -9.20 -56.19 11.96
C GLY A 292 -8.70 -56.53 13.38
N GLY A 293 -9.58 -56.45 14.38
CA GLY A 293 -9.54 -57.22 15.63
C GLY A 293 -8.69 -56.69 16.82
N GLY A 294 -9.34 -56.51 17.98
CA GLY A 294 -8.64 -56.58 19.28
C GLY A 294 -9.13 -55.65 20.40
N GLU A 295 -10.24 -56.03 21.05
CA GLU A 295 -10.55 -55.92 22.50
C GLU A 295 -10.13 -54.70 23.35
N GLY A 296 -11.14 -53.92 23.77
CA GLY A 296 -11.54 -53.76 25.18
C GLY A 296 -10.67 -52.95 26.16
N ARG A 297 -11.16 -51.75 26.54
CA ARG A 297 -11.49 -51.35 27.93
C ARG A 297 -12.05 -49.92 27.98
N GLY A 298 -12.98 -49.73 28.92
CA GLY A 298 -13.89 -48.58 29.03
C GLY A 298 -13.31 -47.25 29.51
N PRO A 299 -14.18 -46.27 29.81
CA PRO A 299 -13.93 -44.85 29.59
C PRO A 299 -13.37 -44.14 30.84
N VAL A 300 -12.54 -43.12 30.61
CA VAL A 300 -12.19 -42.12 31.64
C VAL A 300 -12.83 -40.80 31.23
N ARG A 301 -13.70 -40.33 32.11
CA ARG A 301 -14.31 -39.00 32.12
C ARG A 301 -13.24 -37.95 32.37
N VAL A 302 -13.34 -36.80 31.71
CA VAL A 302 -12.72 -35.55 32.18
C VAL A 302 -13.85 -34.54 32.28
N ASP A 303 -13.96 -33.99 33.48
CA ASP A 303 -15.02 -33.14 33.96
C ASP A 303 -15.08 -31.79 33.22
N GLU A 304 -16.32 -31.32 33.11
CA GLU A 304 -16.70 -29.94 32.86
C GLU A 304 -16.22 -29.06 34.01
N ASP A 305 -15.65 -27.90 33.70
CA ASP A 305 -15.84 -26.71 34.52
C ASP A 305 -15.91 -25.52 33.55
N GLU A 306 -17.14 -25.05 33.37
CA GLU A 306 -17.47 -23.71 32.92
C GLU A 306 -16.97 -22.70 33.97
N ASP A 307 -16.40 -21.58 33.55
CA ASP A 307 -16.73 -20.33 34.23
C ASP A 307 -16.55 -19.11 33.32
N GLU A 308 -17.63 -18.36 33.35
CA GLU A 308 -18.11 -17.17 32.68
C GLU A 308 -17.30 -15.88 32.90
N TYR A 309 -17.70 -14.86 32.12
CA TYR A 309 -17.75 -13.42 32.45
C TYR A 309 -16.63 -12.45 31.98
N SER A 310 -16.91 -11.90 30.78
CA SER A 310 -17.16 -10.46 30.49
C SER A 310 -16.07 -9.39 30.61
N GLY A 311 -15.85 -8.69 29.48
CA GLY A 311 -16.21 -7.27 29.31
C GLY A 311 -15.36 -6.18 30.00
N GLY A 312 -14.72 -5.32 29.20
CA GLY A 312 -14.20 -4.04 29.69
C GLY A 312 -13.38 -3.25 28.68
N LEU A 313 -14.07 -2.40 27.91
CA LEU A 313 -13.49 -1.27 27.19
C LEU A 313 -12.93 -0.23 28.17
N LEU A 314 -11.69 0.19 27.96
CA LEU A 314 -11.17 1.55 28.22
C LEU A 314 -10.13 1.90 27.15
#